data_AF-A0A1Z8W723-F1
#
_entry.id   AF-A0A1Z8W723-F1
#
_cell.length_a   1.000
_cell.length_b   1.000
_cell.length_c   1.000
_cell.angle_alpha   90.00
_cell.angle_beta   90.00
_cell.angle_gamma   90.00
#
_symmetry.space_group_name_H-M   'P 1'
#
loop_
_entity.id
_entity.type
_entity.pdbx_description
1 polymer ?
#
loop_
_entity_poly.entity_id
_entity_poly.type
_entity_poly.pdbx_seq_one_letter_code
_entity_poly.pdbx_strand_id
1 'polypeptide(L)'
;MSIVIKCSLCGEKSLHINKIEGTTSDTRQCINCGYASNTNLKGLKEENEQFKTFSEFIQKYSKESDGHIWFPSMINLPIGSLYPIEKDDTLKWAYVKMVDIPEEEQENYPDELNPGKFLTKTLDYDNQQIFDDYIFGLATMRDEVKSVNG
;
A
#
# COMPACT_ATOMS: atom_id res chain seq x y z
N MET A 1 -7.21 14.89 -13.46
CA MET A 1 -8.56 14.27 -13.60
C MET A 1 -8.51 12.83 -13.08
N SER A 2 -9.47 12.43 -12.24
CA SER A 2 -9.60 11.07 -11.70
C SER A 2 -10.83 10.38 -12.29
N ILE A 3 -10.70 9.12 -12.71
CA ILE A 3 -11.80 8.31 -13.26
C ILE A 3 -11.92 7.05 -12.41
N VAL A 4 -13.15 6.68 -12.02
CA VAL A 4 -13.45 5.43 -11.32
C VAL A 4 -14.13 4.44 -12.24
N ILE A 5 -13.49 3.30 -12.47
CA ILE A 5 -13.97 2.25 -13.37
C ILE A 5 -13.97 0.87 -12.71
N LYS A 6 -14.45 -0.13 -13.45
CA LYS A 6 -14.40 -1.54 -13.06
C LYS A 6 -12.96 -2.05 -13.07
N CYS A 7 -12.52 -2.65 -11.98
CA CYS A 7 -11.21 -3.30 -11.88
C CYS A 7 -11.21 -4.61 -12.67
N SER A 8 -10.20 -4.84 -13.49
CA SER A 8 -10.05 -6.07 -14.26
C SER A 8 -9.62 -7.28 -13.42
N LEU A 9 -9.11 -7.05 -12.20
CA LEU A 9 -8.66 -8.12 -11.30
C LEU A 9 -9.78 -8.68 -10.42
N CYS A 10 -10.59 -7.81 -9.81
CA CYS A 10 -11.63 -8.22 -8.87
C CYS A 10 -13.05 -7.97 -9.36
N GLY A 11 -13.22 -7.26 -10.48
CA GLY A 11 -14.53 -6.94 -11.04
C GLY A 11 -15.28 -5.81 -10.35
N GLU A 12 -14.77 -5.25 -9.25
CA GLU A 12 -15.44 -4.16 -8.52
C GLU A 12 -15.23 -2.79 -9.17
N LYS A 13 -16.23 -1.91 -9.07
CA LYS A 13 -16.17 -0.52 -9.57
C LYS A 13 -15.43 0.39 -8.57
N SER A 14 -14.17 0.07 -8.34
CA SER A 14 -13.33 0.70 -7.32
C SER A 14 -11.90 0.95 -7.82
N LEU A 15 -11.67 0.95 -9.13
CA LEU A 15 -10.38 1.27 -9.73
C LEU A 15 -10.31 2.77 -10.03
N HIS A 16 -9.42 3.47 -9.33
CA HIS A 16 -9.11 4.87 -9.56
C HIS A 16 -7.95 4.99 -10.54
N ILE A 17 -8.16 5.76 -11.61
CA ILE A 17 -7.11 6.14 -12.56
C ILE A 17 -6.87 7.64 -12.43
N ASN A 18 -5.66 8.02 -12.04
CA ASN A 18 -5.28 9.43 -11.89
C ASN A 18 -4.24 9.78 -12.95
N LYS A 19 -4.56 10.75 -13.81
CA LYS A 19 -3.60 11.31 -14.77
C LYS A 19 -2.78 12.41 -14.11
N ILE A 20 -1.47 12.35 -14.28
CA ILE A 20 -0.55 13.38 -13.79
C ILE A 20 -0.51 14.51 -14.84
N GLU A 21 -0.94 15.71 -14.45
CA GLU A 21 -1.02 16.85 -15.35
C GLU A 21 0.34 17.20 -15.96
N GLY A 22 0.35 17.55 -17.24
CA GLY A 22 1.58 17.86 -17.99
C GLY A 22 2.42 16.65 -18.38
N THR A 23 1.97 15.41 -18.13
CA THR A 23 2.70 14.18 -18.47
C THR A 23 1.81 13.17 -19.21
N THR A 24 2.42 12.15 -19.81
CA THR A 24 1.72 10.96 -20.32
C THR A 24 1.52 9.90 -19.24
N SER A 25 1.89 10.18 -17.99
CA SER A 25 1.86 9.23 -16.89
C SER A 25 0.52 9.21 -16.17
N ASP A 26 0.05 8.01 -15.87
CA ASP A 26 -1.09 7.73 -15.01
C ASP A 26 -0.72 6.75 -13.90
N THR A 27 -1.46 6.86 -12.79
CA THR A 27 -1.47 5.87 -11.71
C THR A 27 -2.82 5.19 -11.66
N ARG A 28 -2.81 3.91 -11.30
CA ARG A 28 -3.97 3.03 -11.29
C ARG A 28 -3.99 2.34 -9.93
N GLN A 29 -5.05 2.49 -9.16
CA GLN A 29 -5.15 1.88 -7.83
C GLN A 29 -6.57 1.42 -7.56
N CYS A 30 -6.74 0.14 -7.23
CA CYS A 30 -8.04 -0.40 -6.84
C CYS A 30 -8.16 -0.44 -5.32
N ILE A 31 -9.06 0.36 -4.76
CA ILE A 31 -9.29 0.42 -3.31
C ILE A 31 -10.07 -0.80 -2.76
N ASN A 32 -10.52 -1.71 -3.63
CA ASN A 32 -11.18 -2.95 -3.21
C ASN A 32 -10.19 -4.10 -3.02
N CYS A 33 -9.28 -4.33 -3.99
CA CYS A 33 -8.34 -5.45 -3.94
C CYS A 33 -6.91 -5.05 -3.57
N GLY A 34 -6.59 -3.77 -3.42
CA GLY A 34 -5.27 -3.29 -2.98
C GLY A 34 -4.18 -3.30 -4.05
N TYR A 35 -4.51 -3.71 -5.28
CA TYR A 35 -3.55 -3.73 -6.38
C TYR A 35 -3.43 -2.36 -7.05
N ALA A 36 -2.21 -2.04 -7.48
CA ALA A 36 -1.90 -0.84 -8.23
C ALA A 36 -1.07 -1.14 -9.48
N SER A 37 -1.05 -0.17 -10.39
CA SER A 37 -0.20 -0.14 -11.58
C SER A 37 0.05 1.31 -11.99
N ASN A 38 0.91 1.53 -12.97
CA ASN A 38 1.18 2.83 -13.57
C ASN A 38 1.66 2.66 -15.01
N THR A 39 1.90 3.78 -15.70
CA THR A 39 2.36 3.79 -17.08
C THR A 39 3.67 3.04 -17.34
N ASN A 40 4.58 2.98 -16.35
CA ASN A 40 5.85 2.27 -16.49
C ASN A 40 5.70 0.75 -16.39
N LEU A 41 4.55 0.28 -15.92
CA LEU A 41 4.20 -1.14 -15.77
C LEU A 41 3.23 -1.61 -16.87
N LYS A 42 3.22 -0.92 -18.01
CA LYS A 42 2.50 -1.39 -19.20
C LYS A 42 3.26 -2.54 -19.87
N GLY A 43 2.52 -3.51 -20.42
CA GLY A 43 3.07 -4.68 -21.11
C GLY A 43 3.08 -5.94 -20.26
N LEU A 44 3.96 -6.88 -20.62
CA LEU A 44 4.11 -8.19 -19.98
C LEU A 44 5.29 -8.16 -19.00
N LYS A 45 5.20 -8.96 -17.93
CA LYS A 45 6.21 -9.10 -16.87
C LYS A 45 7.60 -9.43 -17.42
N GLU A 46 7.68 -10.34 -18.38
CA GLU A 46 8.95 -10.82 -18.95
C GLU A 46 9.69 -9.74 -19.75
N GLU A 47 8.96 -8.77 -20.29
CA GLU A 47 9.48 -7.72 -21.18
C GLU A 47 9.68 -6.39 -20.45
N ASN A 48 9.12 -6.24 -19.25
CA ASN A 48 9.11 -4.98 -18.54
C ASN A 48 10.33 -4.84 -17.62
N GLU A 49 11.30 -4.01 -18.00
CA GLU A 49 12.53 -3.78 -17.25
C GLU A 49 12.29 -3.20 -15.85
N GLN A 50 11.29 -2.31 -15.70
CA GLN A 50 10.93 -1.75 -14.39
C GLN A 50 10.45 -2.85 -13.44
N PHE A 51 9.62 -3.77 -13.91
CA PHE A 51 9.10 -4.87 -13.12
C PHE A 51 10.20 -5.82 -12.63
N LYS A 52 11.23 -6.06 -13.46
CA LYS A 52 12.37 -6.91 -13.10
C LYS A 52 13.20 -6.35 -11.93
N THR A 53 13.12 -5.04 -11.67
CA THR A 53 13.79 -4.41 -10.52
C THR A 53 13.06 -4.59 -9.19
N PHE A 54 11.81 -5.09 -9.21
CA PHE A 54 11.03 -5.29 -7.99
C PHE A 54 11.54 -6.46 -7.18
N SER A 55 11.24 -6.47 -5.87
CA SER A 55 11.58 -7.61 -5.00
C SER A 55 10.88 -8.90 -5.45
N GLU A 56 11.47 -10.05 -5.12
CA GLU A 56 10.89 -11.37 -5.45
C GLU A 56 9.45 -11.51 -4.94
N PHE A 57 9.16 -10.98 -3.74
CA PHE A 57 7.82 -10.94 -3.17
C PHE A 57 6.82 -10.21 -4.08
N ILE A 58 7.17 -9.00 -4.52
CA ILE A 58 6.28 -8.22 -5.40
C ILE A 58 6.12 -8.93 -6.75
N GLN A 59 7.19 -9.53 -7.28
CA GLN A 59 7.12 -10.27 -8.54
C GLN A 59 6.20 -11.49 -8.45
N LYS A 60 6.31 -12.28 -7.36
CA LYS A 60 5.48 -13.47 -7.06
C LYS A 60 3.99 -13.13 -7.05
N TYR A 61 3.61 -12.03 -6.40
CA TYR A 61 2.21 -11.67 -6.21
C TYR A 61 1.61 -10.70 -7.23
N SER A 62 2.42 -10.24 -8.19
CA SER A 62 1.93 -9.39 -9.27
C SER A 62 1.06 -10.17 -10.27
N LYS A 63 0.17 -9.49 -10.97
CA LYS A 63 -0.77 -10.07 -11.95
C LYS A 63 -0.73 -9.28 -13.23
N GLU A 64 -0.90 -9.93 -14.37
CA GLU A 64 -1.07 -9.26 -15.65
C GLU A 64 -2.55 -9.14 -15.98
N SER A 65 -3.01 -7.95 -16.31
CA SER A 65 -4.41 -7.71 -16.66
C SER A 65 -4.57 -6.36 -17.37
N ASP A 66 -5.44 -6.31 -18.39
CA ASP A 66 -5.72 -5.10 -19.17
C ASP A 66 -4.45 -4.42 -19.73
N GLY A 67 -3.49 -5.23 -20.19
CA GLY A 67 -2.22 -4.76 -20.75
C GLY A 67 -1.26 -4.10 -19.75
N HIS A 68 -1.50 -4.30 -18.45
CA HIS A 68 -0.66 -3.77 -17.38
C HIS A 68 -0.25 -4.87 -16.39
N ILE A 69 0.90 -4.68 -15.76
CA ILE A 69 1.37 -5.45 -14.62
C ILE A 69 0.87 -4.75 -13.36
N TRP A 70 0.12 -5.48 -12.55
CA TRP A 70 -0.47 -5.04 -11.31
C TRP A 70 0.28 -5.64 -10.14
N PHE A 71 0.67 -4.82 -9.18
CA PHE A 71 1.37 -5.25 -7.97
C PHE A 71 0.53 -4.95 -6.72
N PRO A 72 0.64 -5.75 -5.65
CA PRO A 72 0.01 -5.42 -4.39
C PRO A 72 0.66 -4.17 -3.80
N SER A 73 -0.13 -3.14 -3.53
CA SER A 73 0.36 -1.82 -3.07
C SER A 73 0.11 -1.62 -1.59
N MET A 74 1.00 -0.89 -0.91
CA MET A 74 0.78 -0.46 0.47
C MET A 74 0.13 0.92 0.54
N ILE A 75 -0.58 1.19 1.64
CA ILE A 75 -1.07 2.53 1.99
C ILE A 75 -0.56 2.90 3.38
N ASN A 76 -0.03 4.10 3.50
CA ASN A 76 0.43 4.69 4.76
C ASN A 76 -0.43 5.91 5.05
N LEU A 77 -1.03 5.96 6.24
CA LEU A 77 -1.69 7.15 6.78
C LEU A 77 -1.05 7.49 8.14
N PRO A 78 -1.27 8.70 8.69
CA PRO A 78 -0.72 9.07 10.00
C PRO A 78 -1.15 8.18 11.18
N ILE A 79 -2.21 7.38 11.00
CA ILE A 79 -2.71 6.44 12.02
C ILE A 79 -2.08 5.05 11.93
N GLY A 80 -1.37 4.73 10.85
CA GLY A 80 -0.86 3.39 10.60
C GLY A 80 -0.68 3.05 9.13
N SER A 81 -0.29 1.81 8.88
CA SER A 81 0.09 1.30 7.56
C SER A 81 -0.64 0.00 7.27
N LEU A 82 -1.18 -0.11 6.05
CA LEU A 82 -1.75 -1.34 5.51
C LEU A 82 -0.89 -1.79 4.33
N TYR A 83 -0.26 -2.96 4.45
CA TYR A 83 0.73 -3.44 3.48
C TYR A 83 0.58 -4.94 3.21
N PRO A 84 1.01 -5.41 2.03
CA PRO A 84 0.94 -6.83 1.69
C PRO A 84 2.03 -7.63 2.43
N ILE A 85 1.68 -8.84 2.87
CA ILE A 85 2.61 -9.82 3.45
C ILE A 85 2.40 -11.19 2.83
N GLU A 86 3.44 -12.03 2.90
CA GLU A 86 3.30 -13.47 2.64
C GLU A 86 3.06 -14.18 3.96
N LYS A 87 1.99 -14.98 4.02
CA LYS A 87 1.73 -15.89 5.13
C LYS A 87 1.16 -17.19 4.59
N ASP A 88 1.77 -18.30 4.97
CA ASP A 88 1.41 -19.65 4.52
C ASP A 88 1.36 -19.75 2.98
N ASP A 89 2.37 -19.21 2.29
CA ASP A 89 2.47 -19.14 0.82
C ASP A 89 1.31 -18.41 0.12
N THR A 90 0.58 -17.58 0.86
CA THR A 90 -0.51 -16.77 0.33
C THR A 90 -0.32 -15.28 0.63
N LEU A 91 -0.79 -14.44 -0.30
CA LEU A 91 -0.84 -12.99 -0.09
C LEU A 91 -1.90 -12.68 0.96
N LYS A 92 -1.50 -12.00 2.03
CA LYS A 92 -2.39 -11.40 3.02
C LYS A 92 -2.11 -9.90 3.13
N TRP A 93 -2.93 -9.20 3.88
CA TRP A 93 -2.80 -7.79 4.16
C TRP A 93 -2.62 -7.56 5.65
N ALA A 94 -1.53 -6.92 6.04
CA ALA A 94 -1.23 -6.57 7.43
C ALA A 94 -1.54 -5.09 7.66
N TYR A 95 -2.32 -4.81 8.69
CA TYR A 95 -2.52 -3.47 9.22
C TYR A 95 -1.77 -3.32 10.54
N VAL A 96 -0.92 -2.30 10.62
CA VAL A 96 -0.20 -1.90 11.83
C VAL A 96 -0.57 -0.47 12.19
N LYS A 97 -0.70 -0.21 13.50
CA LYS A 97 -1.06 1.11 14.00
C LYS A 97 0.19 1.95 14.25
N MET A 98 0.02 3.25 14.16
CA MET A 98 0.98 4.22 14.67
C MET A 98 0.74 4.41 16.17
N VAL A 99 1.76 4.15 16.97
CA VAL A 99 1.74 4.28 18.44
C VAL A 99 2.82 5.26 18.90
N ASP A 100 2.64 5.86 20.07
CA ASP A 100 3.65 6.74 20.66
C ASP A 100 4.82 5.91 21.22
N ILE A 101 6.04 6.39 20.99
CA ILE A 101 7.24 5.83 21.61
C ILE A 101 7.35 6.41 23.03
N PRO A 102 7.50 5.59 24.08
CA PRO A 102 7.74 6.08 25.44
C PRO A 102 8.88 7.10 25.48
N GLU A 103 8.74 8.21 26.20
CA GLU A 103 9.75 9.30 26.24
C GLU A 103 11.17 8.78 26.55
N GLU A 104 11.26 7.80 27.46
CA GLU A 104 12.50 7.14 27.86
C GLU A 104 13.15 6.30 26.76
N GLU A 105 12.39 5.86 25.76
CA GLU A 105 12.89 5.08 24.62
C GLU A 105 13.18 5.92 23.38
N GLN A 106 12.64 7.15 23.30
CA GLN A 106 12.78 8.02 22.12
C GLN A 106 14.25 8.30 21.77
N GLU A 107 15.14 8.38 22.77
CA GLU A 107 16.58 8.60 22.54
C GLU A 107 17.23 7.53 21.64
N ASN A 108 16.64 6.34 21.54
CA ASN A 108 17.10 5.25 20.68
C ASN A 108 16.66 5.42 19.21
N TYR A 109 15.78 6.37 18.92
CA TYR A 109 15.17 6.60 17.61
C TYR A 109 15.46 8.02 17.10
N PRO A 110 16.72 8.34 16.75
CA PRO A 110 17.07 9.64 16.20
C PRO A 110 16.36 9.90 14.86
N ASP A 111 15.88 11.12 14.66
CA ASP A 111 15.25 11.55 13.41
C ASP A 111 16.33 11.90 12.37
N GLU A 112 16.49 11.04 11.36
CA GLU A 112 17.47 11.23 10.28
C GLU A 112 17.26 12.51 9.46
N LEU A 113 16.02 13.01 9.40
CA LEU A 113 15.67 14.21 8.65
C LEU A 113 15.80 15.48 9.49
N ASN A 114 15.74 15.36 10.82
CA ASN A 114 15.84 16.48 11.76
C ASN A 114 16.93 16.22 12.81
N PRO A 115 18.21 16.52 12.49
CA PRO A 115 19.32 16.29 13.41
C PRO A 115 19.08 16.90 14.80
N GLY A 116 19.23 16.09 15.85
CA GLY A 116 19.01 16.51 17.24
C GLY A 116 17.56 16.36 17.72
N LYS A 117 16.65 15.81 16.90
CA LYS A 117 15.32 15.38 17.32
C LYS A 117 15.23 13.85 17.32
N PHE A 118 14.23 13.35 18.04
CA PHE A 118 13.90 11.93 18.11
C PHE A 118 12.49 11.71 17.56
N LEU A 119 12.26 10.51 17.02
CA LEU A 119 10.92 10.09 16.61
C LEU A 119 10.05 9.94 17.86
N THR A 120 8.82 10.44 17.79
CA THR A 120 7.84 10.33 18.87
C THR A 120 6.84 9.20 18.65
N LYS A 121 6.82 8.60 17.45
CA LYS A 121 5.88 7.55 17.06
C LYS A 121 6.56 6.44 16.27
N THR A 122 6.05 5.22 16.41
CA THR A 122 6.50 4.02 15.68
C THR A 122 5.32 3.15 15.23
N LEU A 123 5.55 2.20 14.33
CA LEU A 123 4.55 1.24 13.90
C LEU A 123 4.56 0.03 14.85
N ASP A 124 3.39 -0.33 15.37
CA ASP A 124 3.20 -1.48 16.25
C ASP A 124 3.08 -2.78 15.44
N TYR A 125 4.24 -3.35 15.08
CA TYR A 125 4.32 -4.61 14.33
C TYR A 125 3.95 -5.84 15.17
N ASP A 126 4.07 -5.75 16.49
CA ASP A 126 3.78 -6.85 17.41
C ASP A 126 2.27 -7.13 17.48
N ASN A 127 1.44 -6.08 17.35
CA ASN A 127 -0.02 -6.18 17.35
C ASN A 127 -0.66 -6.03 15.95
N GLN A 128 0.06 -6.43 14.89
CA GLN A 128 -0.46 -6.34 13.53
C GLN A 128 -1.72 -7.20 13.32
N GLN A 129 -2.70 -6.65 12.61
CA GLN A 129 -3.92 -7.35 12.23
C GLN A 129 -3.80 -7.86 10.79
N ILE A 130 -4.09 -9.15 10.57
CA ILE A 130 -3.92 -9.80 9.27
C ILE A 130 -5.29 -10.09 8.66
N PHE A 131 -5.45 -9.71 7.40
CA PHE A 131 -6.68 -9.85 6.62
C PHE A 131 -6.42 -10.65 5.34
N ASP A 132 -7.39 -11.47 4.96
CA ASP A 132 -7.40 -12.15 3.65
C ASP A 132 -7.68 -11.15 2.52
N ASP A 133 -8.67 -10.28 2.72
CA ASP A 133 -9.06 -9.28 1.73
C ASP A 133 -8.63 -7.87 2.15
N TYR A 134 -8.06 -7.14 1.19
CA TYR A 134 -7.61 -5.75 1.36
C TYR A 134 -8.71 -4.84 1.91
N ILE A 135 -9.95 -4.99 1.41
CA ILE A 135 -11.06 -4.12 1.77
C ILE A 135 -11.39 -4.17 3.27
N PHE A 136 -11.19 -5.31 3.93
CA PHE A 136 -11.42 -5.42 5.38
C PHE A 136 -10.31 -4.70 6.16
N GLY A 137 -9.05 -4.82 5.74
CA GLY A 137 -7.96 -4.03 6.31
C GLY A 137 -8.18 -2.53 6.14
N LEU A 138 -8.63 -2.10 4.95
CA LEU A 138 -8.94 -0.69 4.68
C LEU A 138 -10.14 -0.20 5.49
N ALA A 139 -11.17 -1.03 5.67
CA ALA A 139 -12.35 -0.70 6.49
C ALA A 139 -11.97 -0.53 7.97
N THR A 140 -11.14 -1.41 8.51
CA THR A 140 -10.59 -1.27 9.87
C THR A 140 -9.83 0.04 10.03
N MET A 141 -8.92 0.34 9.09
CA MET A 141 -8.17 1.59 9.09
C MET A 141 -9.09 2.82 9.05
N ARG A 142 -10.14 2.81 8.22
CA ARG A 142 -11.16 3.89 8.15
C ARG A 142 -11.87 4.10 9.48
N ASP A 143 -12.25 3.03 10.16
CA ASP A 143 -13.00 3.12 11.42
C ASP A 143 -12.12 3.67 12.54
N GLU A 144 -10.82 3.40 12.50
CA GLU A 144 -9.84 4.02 13.40
C GLU A 144 -9.67 5.52 13.13
N VAL A 145 -9.57 5.95 11.87
CA VAL A 145 -9.56 7.39 11.53
C VAL A 145 -10.77 8.11 12.10
N LYS A 146 -11.96 7.48 12.05
CA LYS A 146 -13.18 8.07 12.61
C LYS A 146 -13.14 8.15 14.14
N SER A 147 -12.52 7.17 14.81
CA SER A 147 -12.41 7.18 16.27
C SER A 147 -11.50 8.29 16.80
N VAL A 148 -10.49 8.70 16.03
CA VAL A 148 -9.55 9.78 16.40
C VAL A 148 -10.13 11.17 16.10
N ASN A 149 -10.94 11.29 15.05
CA ASN A 149 -11.56 12.55 14.64
C ASN A 149 -12.99 12.74 15.18
N GLY A 150 -13.44 11.88 16.10
CA GLY A 150 -14.75 11.89 16.72
C GLY A 150 -14.88 12.86 17.88
#